data_AF-A0A9W8H0A4-F1
#
_entry.id   AF-A0A9W8H0A4-F1
#
_cell.length_a   1.000
_cell.length_b   1.000
_cell.length_c   1.000
_cell.angle_alpha   90.00
_cell.angle_beta   90.00
_cell.angle_gamma   90.00
#
_symmetry.space_group_name_H-M   'P 1'
#
loop_
_entity.id
_entity.type
_entity.pdbx_description
1 polymer ?
#
loop_
_entity_poly.entity_id
_entity_poly.type
_entity_poly.pdbx_seq_one_letter_code
_entity_poly.pdbx_strand_id
1 'polypeptide(L)'
;MRSQSSLVRLRTGCGVPACQARYGKYFADNVLLVVLVLFGVLLGVVALAITTRSPSYMLLASNTLPVCRDSGWELWPAYGAAIACTGLFFPALIVWMWSVRDPYGARTDILGCMVIAQVAMVLFVLWQTILDKVREYVSELLVVWLAVAAGHISSVCWPLLRSARHQHQLANQPSQAGLCNLHKGPQLRRSLYLPLYGEFNRMMEDSKQRHLFLLFTAQNYSTAIPAFLDDFQMLKYKTIDSLRQGVQSQLPSNDTPDAADIAPAARSLAQLEEARSPIQMLASVRKSLEDHSLAEAAVPVTKGIFESAMLALPPLSVDQNTRFPEAVKSSFASFTYTYFSTGSYMSINIPREVVEDIQNAIEENNIALSVLDKAKDEVLFLLCTDVYSGYRKRVEARNAVSRAAKTTS
;
A
#
# COMPACT_ATOMS: atom_id res chain seq x y z
N MET A 1 52.22 0.51 17.39
CA MET A 1 51.28 0.42 16.24
C MET A 1 50.05 -0.35 16.67
N ARG A 2 48.97 0.33 17.07
CA ARG A 2 47.67 -0.29 17.40
C ARG A 2 46.70 0.10 16.29
N SER A 3 46.29 -0.88 15.50
CA SER A 3 45.26 -0.77 14.48
C SER A 3 43.91 -0.59 15.18
N GLN A 4 43.32 0.60 15.08
CA GLN A 4 41.94 0.84 15.49
C GLN A 4 41.01 0.46 14.34
N SER A 5 40.43 -0.73 14.42
CA SER A 5 39.29 -1.14 13.60
C SER A 5 38.03 -0.42 14.09
N SER A 6 37.67 0.68 13.46
CA SER A 6 36.40 1.36 13.66
C SER A 6 35.27 0.56 13.01
N LEU A 7 34.62 -0.27 13.82
CA LEU A 7 33.38 -0.97 13.49
C LEU A 7 32.26 0.08 13.41
N VAL A 8 32.03 0.62 12.20
CA VAL A 8 30.90 1.49 11.89
C VAL A 8 29.63 0.66 12.02
N ARG A 9 28.92 0.86 13.14
CA ARG A 9 27.61 0.27 13.43
C ARG A 9 26.57 0.94 12.51
N LEU A 10 26.40 0.41 11.30
CA LEU A 10 25.38 0.81 10.33
C LEU A 10 23.98 0.59 10.94
N ARG A 11 23.41 1.66 11.49
CA ARG A 11 22.03 1.73 11.96
C ARG A 11 21.12 1.77 10.73
N THR A 12 20.69 0.60 10.27
CA THR A 12 19.79 0.44 9.11
C THR A 12 18.36 0.83 9.47
N GLY A 13 18.12 2.14 9.56
CA GLY A 13 16.77 2.71 9.44
C GLY A 13 16.50 2.99 7.96
N CYS A 14 16.05 1.98 7.21
CA CYS A 14 15.53 2.20 5.86
C CYS A 14 14.19 2.93 5.98
N GLY A 15 14.24 4.27 5.89
CA GLY A 15 13.07 5.10 5.64
C GLY A 15 12.77 5.06 4.15
N VAL A 16 11.80 4.24 3.76
CA VAL A 16 11.21 4.23 2.43
C VAL A 16 10.24 5.41 2.34
N PRO A 17 10.33 6.28 1.30
CA PRO A 17 9.45 7.43 1.17
C PRO A 17 8.01 7.00 0.91
N ALA A 18 7.10 7.66 1.63
CA ALA A 18 5.66 7.50 1.54
C ALA A 18 5.15 7.91 0.14
N CYS A 19 4.80 6.90 -0.65
CA CYS A 19 3.68 7.03 -1.57
C CYS A 19 2.46 6.47 -0.86
N GLN A 20 1.53 7.37 -0.61
CA GLN A 20 0.25 7.15 0.03
C GLN A 20 -0.52 6.08 -0.76
N ALA A 21 -0.34 4.80 -0.40
CA ALA A 21 -1.23 3.75 -0.85
C ALA A 21 -2.63 4.15 -0.38
N ARG A 22 -3.48 4.57 -1.33
CA ARG A 22 -4.91 4.80 -1.13
C ARG A 22 -5.55 3.44 -0.81
N TYR A 23 -5.42 3.02 0.44
CA TYR A 23 -6.11 1.87 0.99
C TYR A 23 -7.61 2.01 0.73
N GLY A 24 -8.23 1.04 0.04
CA GLY A 24 -9.62 0.62 0.19
C GLY A 24 -10.70 1.70 0.32
N LYS A 25 -10.55 2.82 -0.38
CA LYS A 25 -11.24 4.11 -0.15
C LYS A 25 -12.77 4.16 -0.35
N TYR A 26 -13.42 3.02 -0.61
CA TYR A 26 -14.86 3.04 -0.94
C TYR A 26 -15.69 2.03 -0.17
N PHE A 27 -15.17 0.84 0.18
CA PHE A 27 -15.96 -0.11 0.97
C PHE A 27 -15.80 0.11 2.47
N ALA A 28 -14.58 0.37 2.96
CA ALA A 28 -14.34 0.67 4.37
C ALA A 28 -14.83 2.08 4.74
N ASP A 29 -14.66 3.06 3.84
CA ASP A 29 -15.01 4.46 4.12
C ASP A 29 -16.53 4.68 4.17
N ASN A 30 -17.30 4.06 3.27
CA ASN A 30 -18.76 4.14 3.29
C ASN A 30 -19.35 3.40 4.50
N VAL A 31 -18.81 2.23 4.85
CA VAL A 31 -19.25 1.49 6.06
C VAL A 31 -18.88 2.27 7.32
N LEU A 32 -17.67 2.81 7.41
CA LEU A 32 -17.25 3.64 8.52
C LEU A 32 -18.11 4.90 8.63
N LEU A 33 -18.39 5.57 7.51
CA LEU A 33 -19.28 6.73 7.47
C LEU A 33 -20.69 6.37 7.93
N VAL A 34 -21.26 5.27 7.44
CA VAL A 34 -22.58 4.78 7.87
C VAL A 34 -22.58 4.46 9.37
N VAL A 35 -21.54 3.78 9.88
CA VAL A 35 -21.40 3.49 11.31
C VAL A 35 -21.29 4.79 12.12
N LEU A 36 -20.51 5.76 11.66
CA LEU A 36 -20.37 7.07 12.33
C LEU A 36 -21.67 7.86 12.30
N VAL A 37 -22.41 7.84 11.19
CA VAL A 37 -23.72 8.50 11.06
C VAL A 37 -24.75 7.83 11.96
N LEU A 38 -24.84 6.49 11.96
CA LEU A 38 -25.74 5.75 12.85
C LEU A 38 -25.40 6.00 14.32
N PHE A 39 -24.12 6.00 14.67
CA PHE A 39 -23.66 6.33 16.02
C PHE A 39 -23.99 7.78 16.40
N GLY A 40 -23.79 8.74 15.49
CA GLY A 40 -24.16 10.14 15.68
C GLY A 40 -25.67 10.35 15.84
N VAL A 41 -26.49 9.66 15.04
CA VAL A 41 -27.96 9.67 15.16
C VAL A 41 -28.39 9.07 16.50
N LEU A 42 -27.81 7.94 16.90
CA LEU A 42 -28.09 7.32 18.20
C LEU A 42 -27.76 8.27 19.35
N LEU A 43 -26.59 8.93 19.31
CA LEU A 43 -26.21 9.95 20.29
C LEU A 43 -27.20 11.14 20.28
N GLY A 44 -27.62 11.59 19.11
CA GLY A 44 -28.62 12.65 18.97
C GLY A 44 -29.98 12.28 19.57
N VAL A 45 -30.45 11.04 19.34
CA VAL A 45 -31.71 10.52 19.91
C VAL A 45 -31.61 10.40 21.43
N VAL A 46 -30.49 9.89 21.95
CA VAL A 46 -30.25 9.81 23.41
C VAL A 46 -30.21 11.21 24.03
N ALA A 47 -29.50 12.16 23.41
CA ALA A 47 -29.46 13.54 23.85
C ALA A 47 -30.87 14.17 23.84
N LEU A 48 -31.65 13.96 22.79
CA LEU A 48 -33.03 14.45 22.70
C LEU A 48 -33.93 13.81 23.77
N ALA A 49 -33.79 12.51 24.02
CA ALA A 49 -34.53 11.82 25.06
C ALA A 49 -34.19 12.37 26.46
N ILE A 50 -32.91 12.64 26.74
CA ILE A 50 -32.47 13.27 28.00
C ILE A 50 -33.07 14.67 28.12
N THR A 51 -32.96 15.51 27.09
CA THR A 51 -33.47 16.89 27.08
C THR A 51 -34.99 16.97 27.24
N THR A 52 -35.74 16.01 26.68
CA THR A 52 -37.21 16.00 26.73
C THR A 52 -37.78 15.38 27.99
N ARG A 53 -37.08 14.42 28.61
CA ARG A 53 -37.55 13.71 29.80
C ARG A 53 -37.00 14.27 31.10
N SER A 54 -35.86 14.95 31.07
CA SER A 54 -35.26 15.52 32.27
C SER A 54 -35.69 16.97 32.46
N PRO A 55 -36.45 17.29 33.54
CA PRO A 55 -36.79 18.68 33.85
C PRO A 55 -35.54 19.53 34.16
N SER A 56 -34.42 18.88 34.50
CA SER A 56 -33.15 19.53 34.85
C SER A 56 -32.33 20.00 33.65
N TYR A 57 -32.63 19.51 32.43
CA TYR A 57 -31.87 19.81 31.20
C TYR A 57 -32.69 20.55 30.14
N MET A 58 -33.82 21.16 30.50
CA MET A 58 -34.54 22.05 29.59
C MET A 58 -33.61 23.21 29.18
N LEU A 59 -33.32 23.33 27.89
CA LEU A 59 -32.51 24.41 27.26
C LEU A 59 -33.00 25.85 27.59
N LEU A 60 -34.15 25.98 28.22
CA LEU A 60 -34.79 27.22 28.66
C LEU A 60 -34.79 27.42 30.18
N ALA A 61 -34.09 26.57 30.96
CA ALA A 61 -33.97 26.76 32.40
C ALA A 61 -33.23 28.07 32.69
N SER A 62 -34.01 29.12 32.92
CA SER A 62 -33.57 30.47 33.26
C SER A 62 -32.55 30.44 34.40
N ASN A 63 -31.57 31.33 34.33
CA ASN A 63 -30.39 31.56 35.18
C ASN A 63 -30.58 31.66 36.72
N THR A 64 -31.63 31.10 37.31
CA THR A 64 -32.02 31.34 38.71
C THR A 64 -32.21 30.09 39.55
N LEU A 65 -32.09 28.87 39.00
CA LEU A 65 -32.19 27.65 39.82
C LEU A 65 -30.81 27.23 40.36
N PRO A 66 -30.67 27.05 41.69
CA PRO A 66 -29.42 26.64 42.31
C PRO A 66 -29.04 25.26 41.80
N VAL A 67 -27.95 25.23 41.03
CA VAL A 67 -26.98 24.16 40.80
C VAL A 67 -27.55 22.74 40.94
N CYS A 68 -27.64 22.04 39.81
CA CYS A 68 -27.79 20.60 39.67
C CYS A 68 -26.74 19.83 40.50
N ARG A 69 -26.90 19.77 41.82
CA ARG A 69 -25.95 19.12 42.75
C ARG A 69 -26.18 17.61 42.81
N ASP A 70 -27.41 17.19 42.56
CA ASP A 70 -27.77 15.79 42.43
C ASP A 70 -27.86 15.46 40.95
N SER A 71 -26.75 14.99 40.39
CA SER A 71 -26.70 14.37 39.08
C SER A 71 -27.62 13.15 39.10
N GLY A 72 -28.84 13.33 38.60
CA GLY A 72 -29.84 12.27 38.55
C GLY A 72 -29.45 11.13 37.61
N TRP A 73 -30.38 10.20 37.43
CA TRP A 73 -30.19 9.00 36.60
C TRP A 73 -29.79 9.31 35.14
N GLU A 74 -29.97 10.55 34.70
CA GLU A 74 -29.79 10.99 33.32
C GLU A 74 -28.37 10.91 32.78
N LEU A 75 -27.37 11.05 33.66
CA LEU A 75 -25.95 10.93 33.28
C LEU A 75 -25.45 9.48 33.27
N TRP A 76 -26.16 8.55 33.93
CA TRP A 76 -25.74 7.16 34.05
C TRP A 76 -25.61 6.42 32.71
N PRO A 77 -26.49 6.60 31.72
CA PRO A 77 -26.29 6.00 30.39
C PRO A 77 -25.01 6.48 29.72
N ALA A 78 -24.69 7.77 29.82
CA ALA A 78 -23.46 8.34 29.26
C ALA A 78 -22.21 7.81 29.97
N TYR A 79 -22.24 7.73 31.30
CA TYR A 79 -21.16 7.10 32.08
C TYR A 79 -21.03 5.60 31.79
N GLY A 80 -22.14 4.87 31.68
CA GLY A 80 -22.14 3.45 31.32
C GLY A 80 -21.55 3.21 29.93
N ALA A 81 -21.93 4.01 28.94
CA ALA A 81 -21.36 3.94 27.60
C ALA A 81 -19.87 4.30 27.59
N ALA A 82 -19.48 5.34 28.34
CA ALA A 82 -18.08 5.71 28.50
C ALA A 82 -17.26 4.56 29.11
N ILE A 83 -17.72 3.97 30.22
CA ILE A 83 -17.08 2.85 30.90
C ILE A 83 -16.99 1.62 29.98
N ALA A 84 -18.05 1.30 29.22
CA ALA A 84 -18.03 0.19 28.28
C ALA A 84 -17.02 0.44 27.15
N CYS A 85 -16.99 1.65 26.59
CA CYS A 85 -16.03 2.02 25.56
C CYS A 85 -14.59 1.93 26.09
N THR A 86 -14.30 2.55 27.23
CA THR A 86 -12.96 2.63 27.81
C THR A 86 -12.48 1.31 28.40
N GLY A 87 -13.36 0.57 29.07
CA GLY A 87 -13.03 -0.67 29.78
C GLY A 87 -13.08 -1.93 28.92
N LEU A 88 -13.90 -1.96 27.86
CA LEU A 88 -14.08 -3.17 27.05
C LEU A 88 -13.67 -2.95 25.59
N PHE A 89 -14.29 -1.99 24.89
CA PHE A 89 -14.11 -1.87 23.44
C PHE A 89 -12.71 -1.42 23.04
N PHE A 90 -12.17 -0.37 23.65
CA PHE A 90 -10.85 0.14 23.30
C PHE A 90 -9.72 -0.85 23.63
N PRO A 91 -9.69 -1.51 24.81
CA PRO A 91 -8.73 -2.57 25.08
C PRO A 91 -8.83 -3.73 24.08
N ALA A 92 -10.04 -4.17 23.74
CA ALA A 92 -10.24 -5.21 22.73
C ALA A 92 -9.72 -4.78 21.35
N LEU A 93 -9.99 -3.55 20.93
CA LEU A 93 -9.46 -2.98 19.68
C LEU A 93 -7.94 -2.88 19.70
N ILE A 94 -7.33 -2.46 20.82
CA ILE A 94 -5.87 -2.42 20.96
C ILE A 94 -5.26 -3.81 20.80
N VAL A 95 -5.82 -4.83 21.46
CA VAL A 95 -5.37 -6.22 21.35
C VAL A 95 -5.53 -6.73 19.92
N TRP A 96 -6.67 -6.45 19.29
CA TRP A 96 -6.93 -6.84 17.91
C TRP A 96 -5.95 -6.18 16.93
N MET A 97 -5.76 -4.87 17.04
CA MET A 97 -4.83 -4.08 16.23
C MET A 97 -3.36 -4.44 16.49
N TRP A 98 -3.02 -4.98 17.66
CA TRP A 98 -1.65 -5.41 17.97
C TRP A 98 -1.13 -6.46 16.99
N SER A 99 -2.04 -7.29 16.47
CA SER A 99 -1.73 -8.34 15.48
C SER A 99 -1.48 -7.79 14.07
N VAL A 100 -2.07 -6.62 13.74
CA VAL A 100 -1.92 -5.99 12.42
C VAL A 100 -0.49 -5.53 12.26
N ARG A 101 0.19 -5.98 11.19
CA ARG A 101 1.57 -5.56 10.90
C ARG A 101 1.54 -4.44 9.88
N ASP A 102 1.64 -3.22 10.38
CA ASP A 102 1.70 -2.03 9.53
C ASP A 102 3.15 -1.57 9.39
N PRO A 103 3.74 -1.64 8.18
CA PRO A 103 5.11 -1.17 7.94
C PRO A 103 5.22 0.36 7.98
N TYR A 104 4.11 1.09 7.83
CA TYR A 104 4.10 2.56 7.75
C TYR A 104 3.98 3.23 9.13
N GLY A 105 3.67 2.46 10.17
CA GLY A 105 3.57 2.94 11.54
C GLY A 105 2.28 3.71 11.84
N ALA A 106 1.32 3.78 10.92
CA ALA A 106 -0.03 4.29 11.18
C ALA A 106 -0.72 3.53 12.31
N ARG A 107 -0.46 2.22 12.44
CA ARG A 107 -0.89 1.43 13.61
C ARG A 107 -0.42 2.06 14.92
N THR A 108 0.86 2.44 15.01
CA THR A 108 1.42 3.03 16.23
C THR A 108 0.77 4.38 16.52
N ASP A 109 0.49 5.17 15.48
CA ASP A 109 -0.16 6.47 15.62
C ASP A 109 -1.63 6.32 16.08
N ILE A 110 -2.38 5.34 15.53
CA ILE A 110 -3.75 5.02 15.96
C ILE A 110 -3.77 4.52 17.41
N LEU A 111 -2.88 3.58 17.76
CA LEU A 111 -2.76 3.08 19.13
C LEU A 111 -2.41 4.20 20.10
N GLY A 112 -1.50 5.11 19.72
CA GLY A 112 -1.16 6.30 20.49
C GLY A 112 -2.37 7.20 20.71
N CYS A 113 -3.15 7.46 19.67
CA CYS A 113 -4.38 8.25 19.76
C CYS A 113 -5.42 7.60 20.68
N MET A 114 -5.60 6.27 20.59
CA MET A 114 -6.52 5.53 21.46
C MET A 114 -6.09 5.63 22.93
N VAL A 115 -4.80 5.46 23.23
CA VAL A 115 -4.27 5.58 24.61
C VAL A 115 -4.45 7.00 25.15
N ILE A 116 -4.17 8.03 24.35
CA ILE A 116 -4.37 9.44 24.74
C ILE A 116 -5.86 9.70 25.05
N ALA A 117 -6.77 9.19 24.21
CA ALA A 117 -8.21 9.33 24.43
C ALA A 117 -8.66 8.64 25.73
N GLN A 118 -8.10 7.46 26.07
CA GLN A 118 -8.37 6.79 27.34
C GLN A 118 -7.96 7.62 28.55
N VAL A 119 -6.72 8.12 28.53
CA VAL A 119 -6.19 8.96 29.62
C VAL A 119 -7.04 10.22 29.77
N ALA A 120 -7.39 10.87 28.67
CA ALA A 120 -8.25 12.06 28.68
C ALA A 120 -9.64 11.75 29.27
N MET A 121 -10.24 10.62 28.93
CA MET A 121 -11.55 10.22 29.46
C MET A 121 -11.49 9.95 30.97
N VAL A 122 -10.46 9.27 31.45
CA VAL A 122 -10.25 9.04 32.90
C VAL A 122 -10.06 10.37 33.62
N LEU A 123 -9.24 11.28 33.08
CA LEU A 123 -9.03 12.62 33.65
C LEU A 123 -10.34 13.42 33.68
N PHE A 124 -11.18 13.31 32.65
CA PHE A 124 -12.49 13.96 32.63
C PHE A 124 -13.41 13.43 33.73
N VAL A 125 -13.48 12.11 33.92
CA VAL A 125 -14.28 11.51 35.00
C VAL A 125 -13.75 11.94 36.38
N LEU A 126 -12.44 11.94 36.60
CA LEU A 126 -11.83 12.41 37.84
C LEU A 126 -12.09 13.91 38.08
N TRP A 127 -12.03 14.72 37.03
CA TRP A 127 -12.35 16.14 37.08
C TRP A 127 -13.80 16.37 37.52
N GLN A 128 -14.73 15.57 37.00
CA GLN A 128 -16.16 15.68 37.33
C GLN A 128 -16.52 15.15 38.72
N THR A 129 -15.76 14.20 39.26
CA THR A 129 -16.12 13.48 40.50
C THR A 129 -15.34 13.91 41.74
N ILE A 130 -14.09 14.36 41.59
CA ILE A 130 -13.20 14.63 42.73
C ILE A 130 -12.88 16.14 42.85
N LEU A 131 -12.86 16.87 41.74
CA LEU A 131 -12.32 18.24 41.69
C LEU A 131 -13.40 19.33 41.71
N ASP A 132 -14.46 19.14 42.50
CA ASP A 132 -15.60 20.06 42.58
C ASP A 132 -15.18 21.52 42.87
N LYS A 133 -14.23 21.71 43.81
CA LYS A 133 -13.74 23.06 44.17
C LYS A 133 -12.98 23.75 43.05
N VAL A 134 -12.27 22.99 42.21
CA VAL A 134 -11.50 23.56 41.08
C VAL A 134 -12.45 23.95 39.95
N ARG A 135 -13.53 23.18 39.77
CA ARG A 135 -14.59 23.41 38.78
C ARG A 135 -15.31 24.74 38.99
N GLU A 136 -15.33 25.28 40.21
CA GLU A 136 -15.86 26.62 40.49
C GLU A 136 -15.05 27.73 39.78
N TYR A 137 -13.76 27.50 39.55
CA TYR A 137 -12.86 28.49 38.94
C TYR A 137 -12.57 28.21 37.46
N VAL A 138 -12.72 26.95 37.03
CA VAL A 138 -12.26 26.48 35.72
C VAL A 138 -13.40 25.73 35.04
N SER A 139 -13.71 26.13 33.80
CA SER A 139 -14.77 25.51 33.00
C SER A 139 -14.57 24.00 32.84
N GLU A 140 -15.66 23.25 32.95
CA GLU A 140 -15.73 21.81 32.68
C GLU A 140 -15.27 21.43 31.28
N LEU A 141 -15.40 22.36 30.32
CA LEU A 141 -14.97 22.15 28.95
C LEU A 141 -13.45 22.12 28.81
N LEU A 142 -12.67 22.57 29.81
CA LEU A 142 -11.21 22.61 29.71
C LEU A 142 -10.63 21.23 29.40
N VAL A 143 -11.05 20.19 30.12
CA VAL A 143 -10.52 18.83 29.92
C VAL A 143 -10.91 18.30 28.54
N VAL A 144 -12.12 18.62 28.07
CA VAL A 144 -12.59 18.26 26.72
C VAL A 144 -11.74 18.94 25.65
N TRP A 145 -11.46 20.24 25.80
CA TRP A 145 -10.60 20.99 24.88
C TRP A 145 -9.17 20.46 24.84
N LEU A 146 -8.60 20.11 26.00
CA LEU A 146 -7.28 19.48 26.08
C LEU A 146 -7.27 18.12 25.39
N ALA A 147 -8.33 17.31 25.54
CA ALA A 147 -8.47 16.03 24.87
C ALA A 147 -8.54 16.17 23.34
N VAL A 148 -9.36 17.11 22.86
CA VAL A 148 -9.50 17.42 21.42
C VAL A 148 -8.16 17.93 20.86
N ALA A 149 -7.48 18.83 21.57
CA ALA A 149 -6.18 19.32 21.16
C ALA A 149 -5.13 18.20 21.10
N ALA A 150 -5.08 17.35 22.13
CA ALA A 150 -4.16 16.21 22.16
C ALA A 150 -4.45 15.23 21.02
N GLY A 151 -5.71 14.90 20.78
CA GLY A 151 -6.16 14.06 19.67
C GLY A 151 -5.80 14.65 18.31
N HIS A 152 -6.00 15.95 18.11
CA HIS A 152 -5.64 16.63 16.86
C HIS A 152 -4.12 16.67 16.66
N ILE A 153 -3.35 16.94 17.73
CA ILE A 153 -1.88 16.92 17.66
C ILE A 153 -1.38 15.52 17.31
N SER A 154 -1.93 14.46 17.92
CA SER A 154 -1.48 13.09 17.68
C SER A 154 -1.92 12.54 16.32
N SER A 155 -3.11 12.88 15.85
CA SER A 155 -3.67 12.31 14.60
C SER A 155 -3.35 13.12 13.35
N VAL A 156 -3.18 14.45 13.47
CA VAL A 156 -2.96 15.34 12.33
C VAL A 156 -1.56 15.96 12.38
N CYS A 157 -1.24 16.71 13.45
CA CYS A 157 -0.01 17.50 13.47
C CYS A 157 1.25 16.63 13.51
N TRP A 158 1.25 15.54 14.29
CA TRP A 158 2.41 14.68 14.44
C TRP A 158 2.74 13.89 13.15
N PRO A 159 1.78 13.22 12.49
CA PRO A 159 2.05 12.58 11.20
C PRO A 159 2.49 13.58 10.13
N LEU A 160 1.89 14.78 10.08
CA LEU A 160 2.31 15.83 9.15
C LEU A 160 3.73 16.32 9.44
N LEU A 161 4.07 16.58 10.70
CA LEU A 161 5.42 17.00 11.09
C LEU A 161 6.45 15.91 10.81
N ARG A 162 6.10 14.64 11.07
CA ARG A 162 6.93 13.48 10.75
C ARG A 162 7.15 13.38 9.24
N SER A 163 6.09 13.54 8.45
CA SER A 163 6.16 13.57 6.99
C SER A 163 7.04 14.73 6.49
N ALA A 164 6.84 15.94 7.00
CA ALA A 164 7.61 17.12 6.64
C ALA A 164 9.09 16.99 7.03
N ARG A 165 9.39 16.48 8.23
CA ARG A 165 10.76 16.19 8.66
C ARG A 165 11.39 15.11 7.78
N HIS A 166 10.63 14.10 7.39
CA HIS A 166 11.12 13.06 6.51
C HIS A 166 11.42 13.60 5.10
N GLN A 167 10.52 14.42 4.53
CA GLN A 167 10.75 15.12 3.28
C GLN A 167 11.97 16.05 3.37
N HIS A 168 12.09 16.81 4.45
CA HIS A 168 13.24 17.69 4.67
C HIS A 168 14.53 16.88 4.90
N GLN A 169 14.48 15.70 5.53
CA GLN A 169 15.62 14.79 5.60
C GLN A 169 15.97 14.21 4.23
N LEU A 170 15.02 13.99 3.34
CA LEU A 170 15.29 13.57 1.96
C LEU A 170 15.85 14.73 1.12
N ALA A 171 15.42 15.96 1.38
CA ALA A 171 15.93 17.17 0.72
C ALA A 171 17.32 17.60 1.24
N ASN A 172 17.57 17.45 2.54
CA ASN A 172 18.79 17.89 3.23
C ASN A 172 19.75 16.77 3.59
N GLN A 173 19.37 15.49 3.43
CA GLN A 173 20.39 14.49 3.11
C GLN A 173 21.14 15.15 1.97
N PRO A 174 22.44 15.48 2.15
CA PRO A 174 23.20 16.11 1.09
C PRO A 174 22.87 15.23 -0.07
N SER A 175 22.13 15.79 -1.05
CA SER A 175 21.88 15.15 -2.34
C SER A 175 23.20 14.50 -2.57
N GLN A 176 23.25 13.18 -2.62
CA GLN A 176 24.49 12.44 -2.67
C GLN A 176 25.10 12.98 -3.96
N ALA A 177 25.78 14.12 -3.97
CA ALA A 177 25.83 14.98 -5.14
C ALA A 177 27.06 14.59 -5.96
N GLY A 178 27.78 13.58 -5.46
CA GLY A 178 28.59 12.68 -6.26
C GLY A 178 27.89 11.38 -6.71
N LEU A 179 26.60 11.15 -6.41
CA LEU A 179 25.84 9.90 -6.68
C LEU A 179 24.40 10.09 -7.24
N CYS A 180 23.77 11.26 -7.07
CA CYS A 180 22.44 11.69 -7.54
C CYS A 180 22.56 12.80 -8.60
N ASN A 181 23.69 13.55 -8.64
CA ASN A 181 24.15 14.16 -9.90
C ASN A 181 24.77 13.11 -10.84
N LEU A 182 24.90 11.86 -10.40
CA LEU A 182 24.79 10.74 -11.32
C LEU A 182 23.30 10.51 -11.61
N HIS A 183 22.77 11.32 -12.52
CA HIS A 183 21.75 10.91 -13.50
C HIS A 183 22.21 9.71 -14.36
N LYS A 184 23.15 8.87 -13.90
CA LYS A 184 23.55 7.62 -14.54
C LYS A 184 22.58 6.50 -14.14
N GLY A 185 21.29 6.74 -14.38
CA GLY A 185 20.23 5.74 -14.44
C GLY A 185 20.07 4.74 -13.26
N PRO A 186 19.10 3.83 -13.36
CA PRO A 186 18.92 2.71 -12.43
C PRO A 186 20.16 1.80 -12.32
N GLN A 187 21.07 1.85 -13.30
CA GLN A 187 22.28 1.03 -13.36
C GLN A 187 23.27 1.31 -12.23
N LEU A 188 23.44 2.57 -11.81
CA LEU A 188 24.39 2.88 -10.75
C LEU A 188 23.85 2.49 -9.36
N ARG A 189 22.56 2.73 -9.11
CA ARG A 189 21.89 2.29 -7.87
C ARG A 189 21.93 0.77 -7.73
N ARG A 190 21.76 0.05 -8.84
CA ARG A 190 21.92 -1.41 -8.87
C ARG A 190 23.29 -1.86 -8.38
N SER A 191 24.37 -1.11 -8.62
CA SER A 191 25.71 -1.53 -8.18
C SER A 191 25.82 -1.66 -6.65
N LEU A 192 25.18 -0.76 -5.89
CA LEU A 192 25.20 -0.79 -4.41
C LEU A 192 24.39 -1.95 -3.84
N TYR A 193 23.33 -2.34 -4.55
CA TYR A 193 22.43 -3.43 -4.16
C TYR A 193 22.67 -4.70 -4.97
N LEU A 194 23.79 -4.81 -5.70
CA LEU A 194 24.00 -5.88 -6.67
C LEU A 194 23.90 -7.28 -6.04
N PRO A 195 24.46 -7.55 -4.84
CA PRO A 195 24.29 -8.85 -4.19
C PRO A 195 22.83 -9.14 -3.83
N LEU A 196 22.13 -8.14 -3.26
CA LEU A 196 20.72 -8.28 -2.88
C LEU A 196 19.82 -8.48 -4.11
N TYR A 197 20.11 -7.77 -5.19
CA TYR A 197 19.38 -7.88 -6.46
C TYR A 197 19.61 -9.24 -7.13
N GLY A 198 20.83 -9.79 -7.03
CA GLY A 198 21.12 -11.15 -7.50
C GLY A 198 20.33 -12.21 -6.74
N GLU A 199 20.25 -12.11 -5.41
CA GLU A 199 19.41 -12.98 -4.58
C GLU A 199 17.92 -12.82 -4.91
N PHE A 200 17.47 -11.57 -5.01
CA PHE A 200 16.08 -11.23 -5.34
C PHE A 200 15.67 -11.80 -6.70
N ASN A 201 16.50 -11.64 -7.73
CA ASN A 201 16.23 -12.19 -9.05
C ASN A 201 16.11 -13.72 -8.99
N ARG A 202 17.04 -14.41 -8.33
CA ARG A 202 16.96 -15.87 -8.15
C ARG A 202 15.66 -16.29 -7.46
N MET A 203 15.23 -15.55 -6.45
CA MET A 203 13.96 -15.80 -5.76
C MET A 203 12.75 -15.51 -6.67
N MET A 204 12.79 -14.50 -7.52
CA MET A 204 11.72 -14.20 -8.48
C MET A 204 11.61 -15.23 -9.60
N GLU A 205 12.72 -15.86 -10.00
CA GLU A 205 12.71 -16.95 -11.00
C GLU A 205 12.29 -18.30 -10.38
N ASP A 206 12.48 -18.52 -9.07
CA ASP A 206 11.98 -19.71 -8.36
C ASP A 206 10.47 -19.57 -8.08
N SER A 207 9.64 -20.37 -8.76
CA SER A 207 8.18 -20.31 -8.64
C SER A 207 7.64 -20.50 -7.23
N LYS A 208 8.29 -21.35 -6.41
CA LYS A 208 7.87 -21.60 -5.02
C LYS A 208 8.24 -20.42 -4.13
N GLN A 209 9.46 -19.90 -4.28
CA GLN A 209 9.91 -18.76 -3.48
C GLN A 209 9.15 -17.48 -3.85
N ARG A 210 8.92 -17.24 -5.15
CA ARG A 210 8.08 -16.15 -5.65
C ARG A 210 6.69 -16.25 -5.03
N HIS A 211 6.07 -17.42 -4.99
CA HIS A 211 4.75 -17.57 -4.38
C HIS A 211 4.73 -17.20 -2.90
N LEU A 212 5.71 -17.66 -2.11
CA LEU A 212 5.84 -17.29 -0.70
C LEU A 212 6.07 -15.79 -0.52
N PHE A 213 6.85 -15.19 -1.42
CA PHE A 213 7.07 -13.75 -1.44
C PHE A 213 5.79 -12.97 -1.77
N LEU A 214 4.99 -13.42 -2.73
CA LEU A 214 3.69 -12.82 -3.06
C LEU A 214 2.67 -12.94 -1.93
N LEU A 215 2.64 -14.07 -1.22
CA LEU A 215 1.83 -14.20 0.00
C LEU A 215 2.28 -13.22 1.08
N PHE A 216 3.60 -13.03 1.22
CA PHE A 216 4.14 -12.02 2.11
C PHE A 216 3.74 -10.60 1.68
N THR A 217 3.86 -10.24 0.40
CA THR A 217 3.49 -8.89 -0.06
C THR A 217 2.00 -8.61 0.16
N ALA A 218 1.14 -9.60 -0.06
CA ALA A 218 -0.29 -9.53 0.22
C ALA A 218 -0.59 -9.27 1.70
N GLN A 219 0.11 -9.95 2.60
CA GLN A 219 -0.05 -9.76 4.04
C GLN A 219 0.44 -8.40 4.56
N ASN A 220 1.34 -7.73 3.83
CA ASN A 220 1.86 -6.41 4.21
C ASN A 220 1.32 -5.30 3.29
N TYR A 221 0.16 -5.54 2.64
CA TYR A 221 -0.54 -4.56 1.80
C TYR A 221 0.31 -3.91 0.70
N SER A 222 1.30 -4.64 0.21
CA SER A 222 2.19 -4.20 -0.87
C SER A 222 1.88 -4.96 -2.15
N THR A 223 0.59 -5.16 -2.48
CA THR A 223 0.14 -6.00 -3.62
C THR A 223 0.27 -5.30 -4.97
N ALA A 224 0.22 -3.96 -5.02
CA ALA A 224 0.27 -3.22 -6.28
C ALA A 224 1.59 -3.43 -7.05
N ILE A 225 2.72 -3.41 -6.33
CA ILE A 225 4.07 -3.57 -6.89
C ILE A 225 4.28 -4.95 -7.56
N PRO A 226 3.97 -6.09 -6.90
CA PRO A 226 4.05 -7.38 -7.56
C PRO A 226 2.97 -7.59 -8.62
N ALA A 227 1.75 -7.07 -8.41
CA ALA A 227 0.69 -7.16 -9.43
C ALA A 227 1.13 -6.50 -10.75
N PHE A 228 1.82 -5.37 -10.67
CA PHE A 228 2.44 -4.74 -11.85
C PHE A 228 3.35 -5.67 -12.61
N LEU A 229 4.19 -6.45 -11.91
CA LEU A 229 5.11 -7.35 -12.59
C LEU A 229 4.36 -8.49 -13.28
N ASP A 230 3.31 -9.02 -12.65
CA ASP A 230 2.47 -10.06 -13.24
C ASP A 230 1.72 -9.54 -14.49
N ASP A 231 1.12 -8.35 -14.41
CA ASP A 231 0.44 -7.71 -15.55
C ASP A 231 1.44 -7.29 -16.65
N PHE A 232 2.64 -6.88 -16.26
CA PHE A 232 3.74 -6.60 -17.19
C PHE A 232 4.19 -7.88 -17.91
N GLN A 233 4.28 -9.02 -17.21
CA GLN A 233 4.51 -10.31 -17.87
C GLN A 233 3.40 -10.65 -18.85
N MET A 234 2.14 -10.44 -18.48
CA MET A 234 0.99 -10.71 -19.36
C MET A 234 1.06 -9.84 -20.63
N LEU A 235 1.33 -8.54 -20.48
CA LEU A 235 1.52 -7.62 -21.59
C LEU A 235 2.68 -8.06 -22.50
N LYS A 236 3.77 -8.51 -21.88
CA LYS A 236 4.95 -9.04 -22.57
C LYS A 236 4.63 -10.27 -23.42
N TYR A 237 3.91 -11.25 -22.87
CA TYR A 237 3.51 -12.45 -23.61
C TYR A 237 2.61 -12.10 -24.80
N LYS A 238 1.58 -11.27 -24.58
CA LYS A 238 0.70 -10.79 -25.65
C LYS A 238 1.48 -10.09 -26.78
N THR A 239 2.48 -9.30 -26.39
CA THR A 239 3.33 -8.58 -27.35
C THR A 239 4.17 -9.56 -28.18
N ILE A 240 4.85 -10.51 -27.55
CA ILE A 240 5.68 -11.51 -28.23
C ILE A 240 4.83 -12.40 -29.15
N ASP A 241 3.66 -12.83 -28.69
CA ASP A 241 2.75 -13.65 -29.49
C ASP A 241 2.24 -12.92 -30.72
N SER A 242 1.81 -11.66 -30.55
CA SER A 242 1.36 -10.83 -31.67
C SER A 242 2.48 -10.55 -32.69
N LEU A 243 3.72 -10.33 -32.24
CA LEU A 243 4.88 -10.20 -33.13
C LEU A 243 5.17 -11.52 -33.88
N ARG A 244 5.08 -12.66 -33.20
CA ARG A 244 5.27 -13.99 -33.82
C ARG A 244 4.26 -14.24 -34.93
N GLN A 245 2.98 -13.92 -34.70
CA GLN A 245 1.93 -14.03 -35.70
C GLN A 245 2.18 -13.11 -36.90
N GLY A 246 2.66 -11.88 -36.66
CA GLY A 246 3.05 -10.95 -37.71
C GLY A 246 4.18 -11.47 -38.59
N VAL A 247 5.20 -12.11 -38.00
CA VAL A 247 6.31 -12.74 -38.74
C VAL A 247 5.82 -13.94 -39.55
N GLN A 248 4.98 -14.80 -38.97
CA GLN A 248 4.44 -15.98 -39.68
C GLN A 248 3.56 -15.58 -40.86
N SER A 249 2.78 -14.51 -40.73
CA SER A 249 1.91 -14.01 -41.80
C SER A 249 2.66 -13.45 -43.02
N GLN A 250 3.94 -13.08 -42.86
CA GLN A 250 4.77 -12.57 -43.96
C GLN A 250 5.47 -13.68 -44.75
N LEU A 251 5.55 -14.91 -44.22
CA LEU A 251 6.02 -16.04 -45.02
C LEU A 251 4.92 -16.41 -46.02
N PRO A 252 5.22 -16.54 -47.32
CA PRO A 252 4.25 -16.95 -48.32
C PRO A 252 3.71 -18.34 -47.92
N SER A 253 2.44 -18.36 -47.48
CA SER A 253 1.74 -19.58 -47.11
C SER A 253 1.58 -20.42 -48.37
N ASN A 254 2.38 -21.47 -48.50
CA ASN A 254 2.35 -22.32 -49.69
C ASN A 254 1.21 -23.36 -49.67
N ASP A 255 0.31 -23.33 -48.67
CA ASP A 255 -0.77 -24.29 -48.53
C ASP A 255 -2.12 -23.64 -48.21
N THR A 256 -3.13 -24.22 -48.85
CA THR A 256 -4.57 -23.93 -48.94
C THR A 256 -5.30 -23.67 -47.61
N PRO A 257 -6.37 -22.85 -47.60
CA PRO A 257 -7.07 -22.45 -46.40
C PRO A 257 -8.21 -23.41 -46.01
N ASP A 258 -8.18 -23.91 -44.78
CA ASP A 258 -9.38 -24.26 -44.01
C ASP A 258 -9.32 -23.49 -42.69
N ALA A 259 -9.92 -22.30 -42.68
CA ALA A 259 -9.90 -21.36 -41.56
C ALA A 259 -11.32 -21.10 -41.05
N ALA A 260 -11.70 -21.86 -40.03
CA ALA A 260 -12.75 -21.51 -39.09
C ALA A 260 -12.27 -21.92 -37.68
N ASP A 261 -12.65 -21.17 -36.65
CA ASP A 261 -12.46 -21.47 -35.23
C ASP A 261 -11.15 -21.06 -34.53
N ILE A 262 -10.75 -19.78 -34.58
CA ILE A 262 -9.95 -19.19 -33.48
C ILE A 262 -10.40 -17.75 -33.18
N ALA A 263 -11.51 -17.58 -32.45
CA ALA A 263 -11.98 -16.26 -31.99
C ALA A 263 -12.57 -16.15 -30.56
N PRO A 264 -12.66 -17.18 -29.68
CA PRO A 264 -13.33 -16.98 -28.37
C PRO A 264 -12.43 -16.52 -27.21
N ALA A 265 -11.10 -16.48 -27.32
CA ALA A 265 -10.22 -16.24 -26.16
C ALA A 265 -10.19 -14.78 -25.66
N ALA A 266 -10.39 -13.78 -26.54
CA ALA A 266 -10.22 -12.37 -26.18
C ALA A 266 -11.38 -11.78 -25.35
N ARG A 267 -12.58 -12.38 -25.37
CA ARG A 267 -13.76 -11.87 -24.64
C ARG A 267 -13.80 -12.24 -23.14
N SER A 268 -12.97 -13.19 -22.71
CA SER A 268 -12.94 -13.68 -21.32
C SER A 268 -12.27 -12.71 -20.32
N LEU A 269 -11.30 -11.90 -20.78
CA LEU A 269 -10.51 -11.04 -19.90
C LEU A 269 -11.23 -9.75 -19.46
N ALA A 270 -12.12 -9.20 -20.30
CA ALA A 270 -12.86 -7.98 -19.96
C ALA A 270 -13.98 -8.20 -18.94
N GLN A 271 -14.44 -9.45 -18.75
CA GLN A 271 -15.44 -9.80 -17.73
C GLN A 271 -14.81 -10.15 -16.37
N LEU A 272 -13.48 -10.17 -16.25
CA LEU A 272 -12.77 -10.52 -15.01
C LEU A 272 -12.48 -9.32 -14.08
N GLU A 273 -12.73 -8.09 -14.52
CA GLU A 273 -12.37 -6.86 -13.79
C GLU A 273 -13.36 -6.50 -12.66
N GLU A 274 -14.51 -7.16 -12.54
CA GLU A 274 -15.51 -6.81 -11.52
C GLU A 274 -15.30 -7.61 -10.20
N ALA A 275 -14.70 -6.92 -9.23
CA ALA A 275 -14.69 -7.23 -7.78
C ALA A 275 -14.04 -8.55 -7.31
N ARG A 276 -12.77 -8.80 -7.67
CA ARG A 276 -11.97 -9.85 -7.03
C ARG A 276 -11.08 -9.31 -5.92
N SER A 277 -10.95 -10.07 -4.82
CA SER A 277 -9.98 -9.74 -3.78
C SER A 277 -8.55 -9.77 -4.36
N PRO A 278 -7.59 -8.99 -3.84
CA PRO A 278 -6.22 -8.95 -4.36
C PRO A 278 -5.55 -10.34 -4.45
N ILE A 279 -5.91 -11.24 -3.53
CA ILE A 279 -5.41 -12.62 -3.51
C ILE A 279 -6.02 -13.44 -4.66
N GLN A 280 -7.30 -13.28 -4.95
CA GLN A 280 -7.98 -13.95 -6.06
C GLN A 280 -7.50 -13.41 -7.42
N MET A 281 -7.20 -12.12 -7.53
CA MET A 281 -6.55 -11.55 -8.71
C MET A 281 -5.24 -12.26 -8.99
N LEU A 282 -4.33 -12.30 -8.01
CA LEU A 282 -3.04 -12.98 -8.15
C LEU A 282 -3.18 -14.46 -8.52
N ALA A 283 -4.13 -15.17 -7.91
CA ALA A 283 -4.39 -16.58 -8.25
C ALA A 283 -4.92 -16.76 -9.67
N SER A 284 -5.79 -15.88 -10.14
CA SER A 284 -6.36 -15.96 -11.50
C SER A 284 -5.36 -15.60 -12.59
N VAL A 285 -4.55 -14.56 -12.36
CA VAL A 285 -3.45 -14.18 -13.27
C VAL A 285 -2.44 -15.32 -13.35
N ARG A 286 -2.07 -15.91 -12.21
CA ARG A 286 -1.19 -17.07 -12.18
C ARG A 286 -1.73 -18.24 -12.99
N LYS A 287 -2.98 -18.62 -12.80
CA LYS A 287 -3.59 -19.73 -13.54
C LYS A 287 -3.57 -19.44 -15.06
N SER A 288 -3.90 -18.21 -15.44
CA SER A 288 -3.82 -17.79 -16.85
C SER A 288 -2.39 -17.86 -17.42
N LEU A 289 -1.38 -17.54 -16.60
CA LEU A 289 0.04 -17.65 -16.97
C LEU A 289 0.50 -19.11 -17.09
N GLU A 290 0.06 -19.99 -16.19
CA GLU A 290 0.40 -21.43 -16.21
C GLU A 290 -0.28 -22.15 -17.40
N ASP A 291 -1.46 -21.71 -17.81
CA ASP A 291 -2.21 -22.29 -18.93
C ASP A 291 -1.70 -21.84 -20.32
N HIS A 292 -0.88 -20.79 -20.42
CA HIS A 292 -0.33 -20.34 -21.70
C HIS A 292 0.91 -21.16 -22.07
N SER A 293 0.89 -21.82 -23.24
CA SER A 293 1.99 -22.63 -23.81
C SER A 293 3.31 -21.87 -23.97
N LEU A 294 3.29 -20.54 -23.87
CA LEU A 294 4.48 -19.69 -23.81
C LEU A 294 5.26 -19.79 -22.48
N ALA A 295 4.72 -20.43 -21.45
CA ALA A 295 5.46 -20.76 -20.23
C ALA A 295 6.72 -21.61 -20.49
N GLU A 296 6.76 -22.32 -21.64
CA GLU A 296 7.90 -23.13 -22.07
C GLU A 296 9.06 -22.29 -22.63
N ALA A 297 8.76 -21.15 -23.25
CA ALA A 297 9.75 -20.13 -23.56
C ALA A 297 10.02 -19.35 -22.27
N ALA A 298 10.87 -19.89 -21.39
CA ALA A 298 11.19 -19.35 -20.08
C ALA A 298 11.78 -17.92 -20.16
N VAL A 299 10.94 -16.93 -20.39
CA VAL A 299 11.32 -15.52 -20.41
C VAL A 299 11.40 -15.05 -18.95
N PRO A 300 12.56 -14.61 -18.47
CA PRO A 300 12.70 -14.19 -17.08
C PRO A 300 11.77 -13.02 -16.72
N VAL A 301 11.21 -13.04 -15.51
CA VAL A 301 10.29 -11.97 -15.06
C VAL A 301 10.99 -10.62 -15.01
N THR A 302 12.29 -10.65 -14.74
CA THR A 302 13.15 -9.49 -14.55
C THR A 302 13.50 -8.77 -15.87
N LYS A 303 13.27 -9.41 -17.02
CA LYS A 303 13.62 -8.91 -18.36
C LYS A 303 12.53 -8.04 -18.98
N GLY A 304 12.96 -7.00 -19.70
CA GLY A 304 12.10 -6.07 -20.42
C GLY A 304 11.36 -6.72 -21.59
N ILE A 305 10.36 -6.04 -22.15
CA ILE A 305 9.57 -6.57 -23.29
C ILE A 305 10.45 -6.72 -24.52
N PHE A 306 11.24 -5.70 -24.83
CA PHE A 306 12.19 -5.71 -25.94
C PHE A 306 13.21 -6.84 -25.83
N GLU A 307 13.92 -6.94 -24.69
CA GLU A 307 14.92 -7.99 -24.46
C GLU A 307 14.30 -9.40 -24.58
N SER A 308 13.06 -9.55 -24.12
CA SER A 308 12.35 -10.81 -24.15
C SER A 308 11.89 -11.19 -25.57
N ALA A 309 11.48 -10.21 -26.36
CA ALA A 309 11.17 -10.41 -27.78
C ALA A 309 12.42 -10.83 -28.56
N MET A 310 13.58 -10.22 -28.29
CA MET A 310 14.85 -10.64 -28.89
C MET A 310 15.26 -12.08 -28.53
N LEU A 311 14.93 -12.54 -27.32
CA LEU A 311 15.21 -13.92 -26.89
C LEU A 311 14.22 -14.94 -27.50
N ALA A 312 12.98 -14.53 -27.73
CA ALA A 312 11.89 -15.42 -28.13
C ALA A 312 11.62 -15.46 -29.65
N LEU A 313 12.18 -14.52 -30.42
CA LEU A 313 11.96 -14.37 -31.86
C LEU A 313 13.30 -14.39 -32.62
N PRO A 314 13.29 -14.66 -33.95
CA PRO A 314 14.51 -14.67 -34.76
C PRO A 314 15.24 -13.30 -34.70
N PRO A 315 16.59 -13.27 -34.67
CA PRO A 315 17.40 -12.07 -34.39
C PRO A 315 17.29 -10.92 -35.42
N LEU A 316 16.57 -11.12 -36.53
CA LEU A 316 16.31 -10.10 -37.56
C LEU A 316 14.90 -9.50 -37.49
N SER A 317 14.04 -10.03 -36.62
CA SER A 317 12.62 -9.63 -36.57
C SER A 317 12.32 -8.48 -35.60
N VAL A 318 13.26 -8.17 -34.70
CA VAL A 318 13.06 -7.18 -33.64
C VAL A 318 14.29 -6.26 -33.58
N ASP A 319 14.03 -4.95 -33.64
CA ASP A 319 15.01 -3.88 -33.48
C ASP A 319 14.57 -2.89 -32.37
N GLN A 320 15.44 -1.95 -32.00
CA GLN A 320 15.12 -0.97 -30.94
C GLN A 320 13.94 -0.04 -31.31
N ASN A 321 13.67 0.11 -32.60
CA ASN A 321 12.59 0.94 -33.12
C ASN A 321 11.28 0.15 -33.30
N THR A 322 11.28 -1.14 -32.97
CA THR A 322 10.11 -2.00 -33.08
C THR A 322 9.04 -1.46 -32.15
N ARG A 323 7.86 -1.23 -32.72
CA ARG A 323 6.71 -0.67 -32.01
C ARG A 323 5.84 -1.77 -31.44
N PHE A 324 5.03 -1.43 -30.45
CA PHE A 324 3.96 -2.32 -29.99
C PHE A 324 3.00 -2.65 -31.15
N PRO A 325 2.64 -3.94 -31.34
CA PRO A 325 1.61 -4.33 -32.30
C PRO A 325 0.26 -3.68 -31.97
N GLU A 326 -0.51 -3.33 -33.01
CA GLU A 326 -1.80 -2.65 -32.86
C GLU A 326 -2.79 -3.45 -31.98
N ALA A 327 -2.77 -4.79 -32.12
CA ALA A 327 -3.60 -5.70 -31.33
C ALA A 327 -3.35 -5.61 -29.81
N VAL A 328 -2.20 -5.08 -29.38
CA VAL A 328 -1.78 -5.04 -27.97
C VAL A 328 -1.92 -3.63 -27.38
N LYS A 329 -2.13 -2.58 -28.19
CA LYS A 329 -2.22 -1.19 -27.73
C LYS A 329 -3.33 -0.95 -26.70
N SER A 330 -4.47 -1.64 -26.82
CA SER A 330 -5.54 -1.55 -25.82
C SER A 330 -5.13 -2.11 -24.46
N SER A 331 -4.41 -3.25 -24.44
CA SER A 331 -3.86 -3.83 -23.21
C SER A 331 -2.76 -2.94 -22.63
N PHE A 332 -1.93 -2.32 -23.47
CA PHE A 332 -0.93 -1.34 -23.05
C PHE A 332 -1.59 -0.11 -22.40
N ALA A 333 -2.63 0.46 -23.00
CA ALA A 333 -3.35 1.61 -22.46
C ALA A 333 -4.03 1.30 -21.12
N SER A 334 -4.64 0.12 -20.98
CA SER A 334 -5.20 -0.32 -19.69
C SER A 334 -4.12 -0.47 -18.63
N PHE A 335 -2.97 -1.05 -18.99
CA PHE A 335 -1.81 -1.18 -18.10
C PHE A 335 -1.30 0.18 -17.62
N THR A 336 -1.10 1.13 -18.54
CA THR A 336 -0.59 2.47 -18.18
C THR A 336 -1.58 3.26 -17.33
N TYR A 337 -2.88 3.18 -17.64
CA TYR A 337 -3.92 3.78 -16.81
C TYR A 337 -3.92 3.19 -15.39
N THR A 338 -3.84 1.86 -15.29
CA THR A 338 -3.89 1.15 -14.01
C THR A 338 -2.72 1.49 -13.09
N TYR A 339 -1.51 1.64 -13.62
CA TYR A 339 -0.31 1.77 -12.78
C TYR A 339 0.32 3.16 -12.74
N PHE A 340 0.04 4.03 -13.71
CA PHE A 340 0.66 5.36 -13.81
C PHE A 340 -0.34 6.52 -13.68
N SER A 341 -1.66 6.28 -13.73
CA SER A 341 -2.65 7.33 -13.49
C SER A 341 -2.69 7.74 -12.02
N THR A 342 -2.68 9.05 -11.74
CA THR A 342 -2.79 9.64 -10.40
C THR A 342 -4.15 9.38 -9.72
N GLY A 343 -5.13 8.90 -10.47
CA GLY A 343 -6.44 8.47 -9.99
C GLY A 343 -6.52 7.00 -9.59
N SER A 344 -5.62 6.16 -10.10
CA SER A 344 -5.73 4.71 -9.94
C SER A 344 -5.44 4.24 -8.52
N TYR A 345 -6.17 3.22 -8.07
CA TYR A 345 -5.93 2.55 -6.79
C TYR A 345 -4.69 1.64 -6.82
N MET A 346 -4.20 1.29 -8.02
CA MET A 346 -2.97 0.52 -8.24
C MET A 346 -1.79 1.41 -8.66
N SER A 347 -1.91 2.73 -8.59
CA SER A 347 -0.84 3.65 -8.97
C SER A 347 0.45 3.34 -8.18
N ILE A 348 1.56 3.16 -8.88
CA ILE A 348 2.86 2.86 -8.25
C ILE A 348 3.67 4.15 -8.13
N ASN A 349 4.50 4.20 -7.09
CA ASN A 349 5.43 5.30 -6.87
C ASN A 349 6.61 5.25 -7.84
N ILE A 350 6.44 5.77 -9.05
CA ILE A 350 7.52 5.87 -10.04
C ILE A 350 7.93 7.34 -10.19
N PRO A 351 9.23 7.64 -10.42
CA PRO A 351 9.67 9.00 -10.73
C PRO A 351 8.85 9.63 -11.85
N ARG A 352 8.48 10.90 -11.66
CA ARG A 352 7.65 11.65 -12.60
C ARG A 352 8.19 11.67 -14.02
N GLU A 353 9.51 11.82 -14.16
CA GLU A 353 10.21 11.80 -15.46
C GLU A 353 9.91 10.53 -16.27
N VAL A 354 9.88 9.36 -15.60
CA VAL A 354 9.59 8.08 -16.26
C VAL A 354 8.13 8.01 -16.70
N VAL A 355 7.22 8.58 -15.92
CA VAL A 355 5.79 8.65 -16.27
C VAL A 355 5.57 9.60 -17.44
N GLU A 356 6.24 10.76 -17.45
CA GLU A 356 6.20 11.74 -18.55
C GLU A 356 6.78 11.14 -19.84
N ASP A 357 7.90 10.40 -19.77
CA ASP A 357 8.45 9.66 -20.92
C ASP A 357 7.42 8.71 -21.55
N ILE A 358 6.67 7.97 -20.72
CA ILE A 358 5.64 7.04 -21.18
C ILE A 358 4.45 7.80 -21.78
N GLN A 359 4.02 8.90 -21.15
CA GLN A 359 2.91 9.72 -21.63
C GLN A 359 3.24 10.38 -22.98
N ASN A 360 4.43 10.96 -23.12
CA ASN A 360 4.90 11.54 -24.38
C ASN A 360 4.92 10.50 -25.50
N ALA A 361 5.41 9.29 -25.23
CA ALA A 361 5.41 8.19 -26.21
C ALA A 361 3.99 7.77 -26.64
N ILE A 362 3.01 7.86 -25.74
CA ILE A 362 1.58 7.62 -26.05
C ILE A 362 1.02 8.75 -26.93
N GLU A 363 1.29 10.01 -26.58
CA GLU A 363 0.80 11.19 -27.30
C GLU A 363 1.36 11.25 -28.73
N GLU A 364 2.63 10.89 -28.92
CA GLU A 364 3.27 10.80 -30.23
C GLU A 364 2.85 9.56 -31.04
N ASN A 365 2.06 8.64 -30.44
CA ASN A 365 1.73 7.33 -30.99
C ASN A 365 2.98 6.54 -31.46
N ASN A 366 4.12 6.78 -30.80
CA ASN A 366 5.42 6.19 -31.11
C ASN A 366 5.88 5.30 -29.94
N ILE A 367 5.10 4.27 -29.68
CA ILE A 367 5.27 3.40 -28.52
C ILE A 367 6.26 2.26 -28.87
N ALA A 368 7.54 2.49 -28.60
CA ALA A 368 8.59 1.47 -28.75
C ALA A 368 8.46 0.36 -27.69
N LEU A 369 8.94 -0.86 -27.99
CA LEU A 369 8.88 -1.99 -27.06
C LEU A 369 9.61 -1.75 -25.72
N SER A 370 10.59 -0.85 -25.70
CA SER A 370 11.40 -0.51 -24.53
C SER A 370 10.82 0.60 -23.65
N VAL A 371 9.68 1.19 -24.03
CA VAL A 371 9.09 2.37 -23.35
C VAL A 371 8.85 2.15 -21.85
N LEU A 372 8.55 0.91 -21.46
CA LEU A 372 8.25 0.53 -20.07
C LEU A 372 9.48 0.01 -19.29
N ASP A 373 10.65 -0.13 -19.93
CA ASP A 373 11.80 -0.78 -19.29
C ASP A 373 12.33 0.03 -18.10
N LYS A 374 12.32 1.37 -18.20
CA LYS A 374 12.66 2.27 -17.08
C LYS A 374 11.70 2.08 -15.91
N ALA A 375 10.39 2.07 -16.16
CA ALA A 375 9.37 1.88 -15.13
C ALA A 375 9.50 0.50 -14.46
N LYS A 376 9.68 -0.56 -15.26
CA LYS A 376 9.95 -1.92 -14.76
C LYS A 376 11.18 -1.96 -13.86
N ASP A 377 12.26 -1.29 -14.25
CA ASP A 377 13.50 -1.24 -13.48
C ASP A 377 13.30 -0.55 -12.12
N GLU A 378 12.55 0.55 -12.08
CA GLU A 378 12.18 1.23 -10.83
C GLU A 378 11.28 0.35 -9.95
N VAL A 379 10.30 -0.34 -10.53
CA VAL A 379 9.43 -1.28 -9.79
C VAL A 379 10.23 -2.43 -9.19
N LEU A 380 11.13 -3.04 -9.96
CA LEU A 380 12.00 -4.11 -9.45
C LEU A 380 12.94 -3.59 -8.36
N PHE A 381 13.42 -2.35 -8.48
CA PHE A 381 14.23 -1.72 -7.44
C PHE A 381 13.44 -1.56 -6.14
N LEU A 382 12.25 -0.94 -6.19
CA LEU A 382 11.35 -0.79 -5.03
C LEU A 382 11.00 -2.13 -4.39
N LEU A 383 10.66 -3.13 -5.21
CA LEU A 383 10.31 -4.46 -4.71
C LEU A 383 11.51 -5.12 -4.00
N CYS A 384 12.72 -4.93 -4.51
CA CYS A 384 13.94 -5.46 -3.92
C CYS A 384 14.33 -4.72 -2.61
N THR A 385 14.35 -3.39 -2.62
CA THR A 385 14.83 -2.61 -1.47
C THR A 385 13.83 -2.57 -0.34
N ASP A 386 12.55 -2.44 -0.64
CA ASP A 386 11.54 -2.07 0.36
C ASP A 386 10.82 -3.31 0.88
N VAL A 387 10.49 -4.23 -0.03
CA VAL A 387 9.65 -5.40 0.30
C VAL A 387 10.50 -6.64 0.53
N TYR A 388 11.42 -6.95 -0.38
CA TYR A 388 12.25 -8.14 -0.30
C TYR A 388 13.24 -8.09 0.88
N SER A 389 13.83 -6.92 1.18
CA SER A 389 14.70 -6.78 2.36
C SER A 389 13.95 -7.10 3.67
N GLY A 390 12.68 -6.70 3.77
CA GLY A 390 11.81 -7.04 4.88
C GLY A 390 11.44 -8.52 4.93
N TYR A 391 11.12 -9.11 3.77
CA TYR A 391 10.86 -10.54 3.63
C TYR A 391 12.06 -11.38 4.09
N ARG A 392 13.26 -11.06 3.59
CA ARG A 392 14.50 -11.79 3.90
C ARG A 392 14.80 -11.83 5.40
N LYS A 393 14.72 -10.68 6.07
CA LYS A 393 14.89 -10.58 7.53
C LYS A 393 13.94 -11.50 8.29
N ARG A 394 12.68 -11.64 7.84
CA ARG A 394 11.71 -12.53 8.49
C ARG A 394 12.02 -14.01 8.24
N VAL A 395 12.42 -14.36 7.03
CA VAL A 395 12.84 -15.74 6.70
C VAL A 395 14.06 -16.13 7.53
N GLU A 396 15.06 -15.26 7.62
CA GLU A 396 16.25 -15.45 8.45
C GLU A 396 15.90 -15.65 9.93
N ALA A 397 15.02 -14.81 10.48
CA ALA A 397 14.56 -14.93 11.87
C ALA A 397 13.83 -16.25 12.13
N ARG A 398 12.93 -16.67 11.22
CA ARG A 398 12.22 -17.97 11.34
C ARG A 398 13.18 -19.15 11.28
N ASN A 399 14.19 -19.08 10.41
CA ASN A 399 15.21 -20.10 10.28
C ASN A 399 16.13 -20.14 11.51
N ALA A 400 16.40 -19.01 12.16
CA ALA A 400 17.14 -18.96 13.42
C ALA A 400 16.37 -19.63 14.56
N VAL A 401 15.07 -19.33 14.72
CA VAL A 401 14.22 -19.96 15.73
C VAL A 401 14.11 -21.48 15.50
N SER A 402 13.94 -21.90 14.24
CA SER A 402 13.84 -23.33 13.89
C SER A 402 15.14 -24.10 14.17
N ARG A 403 16.30 -23.44 14.05
CA ARG A 403 17.60 -24.03 14.41
C ARG A 403 17.78 -24.13 15.93
N ALA A 404 17.40 -23.09 16.68
CA ALA A 404 17.47 -23.09 18.14
C ALA A 404 16.59 -24.19 18.76
N ALA A 405 15.39 -24.42 18.21
CA ALA A 405 14.50 -25.48 18.68
C ALA A 405 15.08 -26.89 18.47
N LYS A 406 15.85 -27.11 17.39
CA LYS A 406 16.52 -28.39 17.09
C LYS A 406 17.74 -28.66 17.97
N THR A 407 18.36 -27.63 18.55
CA THR A 407 19.52 -27.80 19.44
C THR A 407 19.12 -28.07 20.89
N THR A 408 17.87 -27.81 21.26
CA THR A 408 17.34 -28.03 22.61
C THR A 408 16.62 -29.38 22.77
N SER A 409 16.36 -30.08 21.66
CA SER A 409 15.88 -31.46 21.62
C SER A 409 17.05 -32.41 21.48
#